data_AF-A0A831UNY4-F1
#
_entry.id   AF-A0A831UNY4-F1
#
_cell.length_a   1.000
_cell.length_b   1.000
_cell.length_c   1.000
_cell.angle_alpha   90.00
_cell.angle_beta   90.00
_cell.angle_gamma   90.00
#
_symmetry.space_group_name_H-M   'P 1'
#
loop_
_entity.id
_entity.type
_entity.pdbx_description
1 polymer ?
#
loop_
_entity_poly.entity_id
_entity_poly.type
_entity_poly.pdbx_seq_one_letter_code
_entity_poly.pdbx_strand_id
1 'polypeptide(L)'
;MPVYKQTYRTYEGKTRTWFRWLTMVRYELRVVSRSWVFRILCGIGGLHAFVRFIQVMAFDSFTLKKRTYLEMLNSLPQGGLLWQQYTQEQIHKQLQFIDRYLEMFEVNGRMFFDFVRLQSPIVFLVIIMAGSGMICNDVRNNLTEVYFSKPLTWRD
;
A
#
# COMPACT_ATOMS: atom_id res chain seq x y z
N MET A 1 31.89 -31.13 -17.22
CA MET A 1 30.95 -30.54 -18.19
C MET A 1 31.68 -29.42 -18.92
N PRO A 2 31.90 -29.50 -20.24
CA PRO A 2 32.66 -28.49 -20.97
C PRO A 2 31.82 -27.22 -21.13
N VAL A 3 32.21 -26.16 -20.43
CA VAL A 3 31.57 -24.84 -20.53
C VAL A 3 32.01 -24.22 -21.86
N TYR A 4 31.05 -24.05 -22.78
CA TYR A 4 31.25 -23.36 -24.06
C TYR A 4 31.65 -21.90 -23.82
N LYS A 5 32.96 -21.63 -23.79
CA LYS A 5 33.50 -20.28 -23.62
C LYS A 5 33.33 -19.38 -24.86
N GLN A 6 32.87 -19.92 -25.99
CA GLN A 6 32.97 -19.26 -27.29
C GLN A 6 31.69 -18.54 -27.77
N THR A 7 30.54 -18.72 -27.12
CA THR A 7 29.27 -18.13 -27.58
C THR A 7 28.77 -16.95 -26.74
N TYR A 8 29.37 -16.69 -25.57
CA TYR A 8 28.94 -15.59 -24.72
C TYR A 8 29.81 -14.36 -24.91
N ARG A 9 29.17 -13.23 -25.24
CA ARG A 9 29.81 -11.91 -25.26
C ARG A 9 30.38 -11.63 -23.87
N THR A 10 31.67 -11.31 -23.81
CA THR A 10 32.35 -10.92 -22.57
C THR A 10 31.61 -9.72 -21.96
N TYR A 11 31.18 -9.83 -20.71
CA TYR A 11 30.50 -8.74 -20.02
C TYR A 11 31.49 -7.62 -19.71
N GLU A 12 31.40 -6.49 -20.43
CA GLU A 12 32.30 -5.33 -20.26
C GLU A 12 31.79 -4.30 -19.23
N GLY A 13 30.68 -4.57 -18.56
CA GLY A 13 30.11 -3.66 -17.56
C GLY A 13 30.85 -3.68 -16.21
N LYS A 14 30.76 -2.58 -15.45
CA LYS A 14 31.19 -2.55 -14.04
C LYS A 14 30.27 -3.46 -13.21
N THR A 15 30.82 -4.49 -12.58
CA THR A 15 30.06 -5.34 -11.67
C THR A 15 29.72 -4.58 -10.39
N ARG A 16 28.44 -4.38 -10.10
CA ARG A 16 28.02 -3.91 -8.76
C ARG A 16 28.27 -5.02 -7.75
N THR A 17 28.91 -4.67 -6.64
CA THR A 17 29.36 -5.60 -5.58
C THR A 17 28.29 -5.89 -4.53
N TRP A 18 27.14 -5.21 -4.56
CA TRP A 18 26.09 -5.33 -3.57
C TRP A 18 24.69 -5.37 -4.21
N PHE A 19 23.84 -6.31 -3.78
CA PHE A 19 22.47 -6.54 -4.27
C PHE A 19 22.35 -6.68 -5.80
N ARG A 20 23.00 -7.70 -6.37
CA ARG A 20 22.94 -7.95 -7.81
C ARG A 20 21.52 -8.33 -8.26
N TRP A 21 20.77 -9.05 -7.42
CA TRP A 21 19.37 -9.40 -7.69
C TRP A 21 18.44 -8.21 -7.83
N LEU A 22 18.70 -7.09 -7.14
CA LEU A 22 17.87 -5.89 -7.27
C LEU A 22 17.85 -5.36 -8.71
N THR A 23 18.97 -5.53 -9.43
CA THR A 23 19.03 -5.11 -10.84
C THR A 23 18.11 -5.98 -11.69
N MET A 24 18.15 -7.29 -11.51
CA MET A 24 17.26 -8.24 -12.18
C MET A 24 15.79 -7.95 -11.86
N VAL A 25 15.44 -7.81 -10.57
CA VAL A 25 14.07 -7.48 -10.12
C VAL A 25 13.59 -6.17 -10.76
N ARG A 26 14.42 -5.14 -10.87
CA ARG A 26 14.03 -3.87 -11.51
C ARG A 26 13.78 -4.03 -13.01
N TYR A 27 14.57 -4.82 -13.72
CA TYR A 27 14.36 -5.07 -15.14
C TYR A 27 13.07 -5.84 -15.38
N GLU A 28 12.87 -6.92 -14.63
CA GLU A 28 11.67 -7.75 -14.75
C GLU A 28 10.40 -6.97 -14.36
N LEU A 29 10.45 -6.22 -13.25
CA LEU A 29 9.33 -5.37 -12.84
C LEU A 29 9.00 -4.31 -13.89
N ARG A 30 10.00 -3.74 -14.57
CA ARG A 30 9.77 -2.80 -15.67
C ARG A 30 9.04 -3.46 -16.83
N VAL A 31 9.42 -4.67 -17.21
CA VAL A 31 8.76 -5.42 -18.30
C VAL A 31 7.31 -5.72 -17.93
N VAL A 32 7.07 -6.24 -16.72
CA VAL A 32 5.71 -6.54 -16.22
C VAL A 32 4.86 -5.27 -16.12
N SER A 33 5.42 -4.16 -15.64
CA SER A 33 4.73 -2.87 -15.51
C SER A 33 4.28 -2.26 -16.84
N ARG A 34 4.84 -2.72 -17.97
CA ARG A 34 4.43 -2.28 -19.30
C ARG A 34 3.03 -2.82 -19.66
N SER A 35 2.65 -3.95 -19.09
CA SER A 35 1.33 -4.52 -19.31
C SER A 35 0.26 -3.64 -18.66
N TRP A 36 -0.80 -3.35 -19.43
CA TRP A 36 -1.89 -2.50 -18.95
C TRP A 36 -2.71 -3.21 -17.86
N VAL A 37 -2.89 -4.52 -17.97
CA VAL A 37 -3.63 -5.33 -16.99
C VAL A 37 -2.97 -5.27 -15.61
N PHE A 38 -1.64 -5.46 -15.55
CA PHE A 38 -0.90 -5.32 -14.30
C PHE A 38 -1.06 -3.92 -13.68
N ARG A 39 -0.97 -2.86 -14.50
CA ARG A 39 -1.15 -1.49 -14.02
C ARG A 39 -2.53 -1.24 -13.45
N ILE A 40 -3.58 -1.78 -14.08
CA ILE A 40 -4.95 -1.68 -13.56
C ILE A 40 -5.10 -2.44 -12.25
N LEU A 41 -4.62 -3.69 -12.16
CA LEU A 41 -4.72 -4.47 -10.92
C LEU A 41 -3.97 -3.80 -9.75
N CYS A 42 -2.73 -3.37 -9.99
CA CYS A 42 -1.95 -2.60 -9.01
C CYS A 42 -2.63 -1.27 -8.67
N GLY A 43 -3.22 -0.59 -9.65
CA GLY A 43 -3.96 0.66 -9.46
C GLY A 43 -5.20 0.48 -8.60
N ILE A 44 -6.03 -0.54 -8.86
CA ILE A 44 -7.23 -0.86 -8.07
C ILE A 44 -6.84 -1.24 -6.64
N GLY A 45 -5.84 -2.12 -6.48
CA GLY A 45 -5.35 -2.52 -5.16
C GLY A 45 -4.75 -1.34 -4.38
N GLY A 46 -4.03 -0.45 -5.06
CA GLY A 46 -3.49 0.77 -4.47
C GLY A 46 -4.57 1.78 -4.08
N LEU A 47 -5.56 1.98 -4.95
CA LEU A 47 -6.69 2.88 -4.70
C LEU A 47 -7.52 2.40 -3.50
N HIS A 48 -7.80 1.10 -3.42
CA HIS A 48 -8.54 0.53 -2.28
C HIS A 48 -7.78 0.76 -0.96
N ALA A 49 -6.47 0.49 -0.92
CA ALA A 49 -5.64 0.77 0.25
C ALA A 49 -5.62 2.26 0.61
N PHE A 50 -5.54 3.14 -0.39
CA PHE A 50 -5.54 4.58 -0.19
C PHE A 50 -6.87 5.11 0.37
N VAL A 51 -8.01 4.63 -0.14
CA VAL A 51 -9.34 4.99 0.40
C VAL A 51 -9.46 4.55 1.85
N ARG A 52 -8.99 3.35 2.20
CA ARG A 52 -9.00 2.87 3.59
C ARG A 52 -8.09 3.70 4.49
N PHE A 53 -6.93 4.11 4.00
CA PHE A 53 -6.05 5.03 4.72
C PHE A 53 -6.73 6.38 5.01
N ILE A 54 -7.38 6.99 4.01
CA ILE A 54 -8.14 8.23 4.18
C ILE A 54 -9.26 8.03 5.21
N GLN A 55 -9.98 6.91 5.15
CA GLN A 55 -11.06 6.61 6.09
C GLN A 55 -10.56 6.62 7.55
N VAL A 56 -9.44 5.95 7.83
CA VAL A 56 -8.85 5.91 9.18
C VAL A 56 -8.38 7.31 9.62
N MET A 57 -7.68 8.02 8.75
CA MET A 57 -7.20 9.39 9.03
C MET A 57 -8.35 10.36 9.33
N ALA A 58 -9.44 10.28 8.55
CA ALA A 58 -10.63 11.09 8.75
C ALA A 58 -11.29 10.76 10.10
N PHE A 59 -11.49 9.48 10.39
CA PHE A 59 -12.08 9.03 11.65
C PHE A 59 -11.29 9.53 12.87
N ASP A 60 -9.96 9.43 12.83
CA ASP A 60 -9.10 9.93 13.91
C ASP A 60 -9.21 11.44 14.08
N SER A 61 -9.15 12.19 12.97
CA SER A 61 -9.29 13.65 12.96
C SER A 61 -10.62 14.11 13.57
N PHE A 62 -11.73 13.45 13.23
CA PHE A 62 -13.05 13.77 13.76
C PHE A 62 -13.20 13.35 15.23
N THR A 63 -12.61 12.23 15.62
CA THR A 63 -12.60 11.76 17.01
C THR A 63 -11.87 12.75 17.92
N LEU A 64 -10.73 13.28 17.48
CA LEU A 64 -10.00 14.33 18.20
C LEU A 64 -10.86 15.59 18.35
N LYS A 65 -11.48 16.04 17.25
CA LYS A 65 -12.34 17.23 17.26
C LYS A 65 -13.52 17.09 18.23
N LYS A 66 -14.14 15.91 18.27
CA LYS A 66 -15.22 15.59 19.23
C LYS A 66 -14.75 15.76 20.67
N ARG A 67 -13.59 15.20 21.03
CA ARG A 67 -13.03 15.31 22.39
C ARG A 67 -12.82 16.76 22.79
N THR A 68 -12.22 17.57 21.90
CA THR A 68 -12.00 18.99 22.14
C THR A 68 -13.31 19.74 22.40
N TYR A 69 -14.37 19.48 21.62
CA TYR A 69 -15.67 20.11 21.85
C TYR A 69 -16.33 19.69 23.16
N LEU A 70 -16.16 18.42 23.58
CA LEU A 70 -16.64 17.94 24.87
C LEU A 70 -15.89 18.59 26.03
N GLU A 71 -14.57 18.75 25.92
CA GLU A 71 -13.76 19.48 26.89
C GLU A 71 -14.18 20.96 26.99
N MET A 72 -14.39 21.62 25.84
CA MET A 72 -14.91 22.99 25.79
C MET A 72 -16.26 23.08 26.52
N LEU A 73 -17.18 22.14 26.25
CA LEU A 73 -18.49 22.11 26.91
C LEU A 73 -18.37 21.96 28.43
N ASN A 74 -17.50 21.05 28.89
CA ASN A 74 -17.28 20.78 30.32
C ASN A 74 -16.57 21.94 31.03
N SER A 75 -15.79 22.75 30.30
CA SER A 75 -15.09 23.91 30.85
C SER A 75 -15.95 25.17 30.98
N LEU A 76 -17.15 25.19 30.37
CA LEU A 76 -18.03 26.36 30.40
C LEU A 76 -18.64 26.56 31.81
N PRO A 77 -18.69 27.80 32.31
CA PRO A 77 -19.34 28.11 33.58
C PRO A 77 -20.84 27.80 33.52
N GLN A 78 -21.40 27.22 34.58
CA GLN A 78 -22.81 26.81 34.64
C GLN A 78 -23.79 27.97 34.93
N GLY A 79 -23.29 29.19 35.18
CA GLY A 79 -24.10 30.37 35.54
C GLY A 79 -24.44 31.25 34.33
N GLY A 80 -25.70 31.23 33.91
CA GLY A 80 -26.17 31.63 32.58
C GLY A 80 -26.13 33.12 32.23
N LEU A 81 -25.26 33.45 31.27
CA LEU A 81 -25.41 34.59 30.37
C LEU A 81 -25.97 34.13 29.01
N LEU A 82 -26.77 34.96 28.33
CA LEU A 82 -27.34 34.66 27.00
C LEU A 82 -26.28 34.19 25.98
N TRP A 83 -25.09 34.82 26.01
CA TRP A 83 -23.98 34.46 25.12
C TRP A 83 -23.43 33.05 25.39
N GLN A 84 -23.49 32.56 26.63
CA GLN A 84 -23.07 31.20 26.97
C GLN A 84 -24.09 30.14 26.50
N GLN A 85 -25.38 30.46 26.55
CA GLN A 85 -26.41 29.58 26.00
C GLN A 85 -26.26 29.44 24.49
N TYR A 86 -25.99 30.55 23.79
CA TYR A 86 -25.72 30.54 22.36
C TYR A 86 -24.48 29.71 21.98
N THR A 87 -23.38 29.84 22.72
CA THR A 87 -22.17 29.05 22.45
C THR A 87 -22.38 27.56 22.73
N GLN A 88 -23.10 27.20 23.79
CA GLN A 88 -23.47 25.80 24.06
C GLN A 88 -24.31 25.21 22.93
N GLU A 89 -25.30 25.94 22.42
CA GLU A 89 -26.10 25.47 21.27
C GLU A 89 -25.25 25.27 20.01
N GLN A 90 -24.32 26.19 19.73
CA GLN A 90 -23.42 26.05 18.58
C GLN A 90 -22.54 24.80 18.70
N ILE A 91 -21.96 24.56 19.89
CA ILE A 91 -21.12 23.37 20.14
C ILE A 91 -21.95 22.09 19.98
N HIS A 92 -23.18 22.05 20.49
CA HIS A 92 -24.05 20.88 20.33
C HIS A 92 -24.38 20.58 18.86
N LYS A 93 -24.66 21.61 18.05
CA LYS A 93 -24.89 21.43 16.61
C LYS A 93 -23.64 20.85 15.92
N GLN A 94 -22.44 21.30 16.30
CA GLN A 94 -21.18 20.75 15.77
C GLN A 94 -20.96 19.30 16.22
N LEU A 95 -21.28 18.95 17.47
CA LEU A 95 -21.19 17.59 17.99
C LEU A 95 -22.12 16.63 17.24
N GLN A 96 -23.39 17.02 17.04
CA GLN A 96 -24.37 16.24 16.28
C GLN A 96 -23.91 15.97 14.84
N PHE A 97 -23.30 16.98 14.21
CA PHE A 97 -22.70 16.81 12.90
C PHE A 97 -21.60 15.76 12.95
N ILE A 98 -20.62 15.91 13.86
CA ILE A 98 -19.50 14.97 13.98
C ILE A 98 -19.96 13.54 14.26
N ASP A 99 -20.96 13.36 15.13
CA ASP A 99 -21.49 12.04 15.46
C ASP A 99 -22.06 11.33 14.22
N ARG A 100 -22.81 12.07 13.38
CA ARG A 100 -23.31 11.52 12.11
C ARG A 100 -22.18 11.08 11.17
N TYR A 101 -21.05 11.78 11.14
CA TYR A 101 -19.88 11.36 10.34
C TYR A 101 -19.21 10.13 10.95
N LEU A 102 -19.04 10.08 12.27
CA LEU A 102 -18.41 8.95 12.94
C LEU A 102 -19.23 7.66 12.79
N GLU A 103 -20.56 7.75 12.80
CA GLU A 103 -21.46 6.63 12.51
C GLU A 103 -21.33 6.15 11.05
N MET A 104 -21.23 7.08 10.09
CA MET A 104 -21.04 6.73 8.68
C MET A 104 -19.69 6.05 8.41
N PHE A 105 -18.66 6.44 9.14
CA PHE A 105 -17.29 5.96 8.98
C PHE A 105 -16.85 5.08 10.14
N GLU A 106 -17.72 4.22 10.66
CA GLU A 106 -17.39 3.33 11.78
C GLU A 106 -16.10 2.53 11.49
N VAL A 107 -15.04 2.80 12.26
CA VAL A 107 -13.79 2.07 12.20
C VAL A 107 -13.81 0.98 13.26
N ASN A 108 -13.99 -0.26 12.81
CA ASN A 108 -14.10 -1.43 13.67
C ASN A 108 -13.05 -2.49 13.28
N GLY A 109 -12.78 -3.47 14.16
CA GLY A 109 -11.81 -4.54 13.90
C GLY A 109 -12.14 -5.37 12.66
N ARG A 110 -13.42 -5.46 12.27
CA ARG A 110 -13.87 -6.09 11.02
C ARG A 110 -13.35 -5.40 9.76
N MET A 111 -13.10 -4.08 9.82
CA MET A 111 -12.61 -3.30 8.68
C MET A 111 -11.27 -3.84 8.15
N PHE A 112 -10.39 -4.31 9.04
CA PHE A 112 -9.12 -4.93 8.64
C PHE A 112 -9.36 -6.25 7.89
N PHE A 113 -10.25 -7.10 8.39
CA PHE A 113 -10.59 -8.36 7.73
C PHE A 113 -11.26 -8.13 6.37
N ASP A 114 -12.16 -7.14 6.27
CA ASP A 114 -12.79 -6.75 5.00
C ASP A 114 -11.76 -6.20 4.01
N PHE A 115 -10.79 -5.42 4.51
CA PHE A 115 -9.67 -4.95 3.69
C PHE A 115 -8.86 -6.13 3.14
N VAL A 116 -8.41 -7.06 4.00
CA VAL A 116 -7.63 -8.24 3.58
C VAL A 116 -8.44 -9.10 2.62
N ARG A 117 -9.73 -9.32 2.90
CA ARG A 117 -10.62 -10.14 2.07
C ARG A 117 -10.74 -9.60 0.65
N LEU A 118 -10.82 -8.28 0.48
CA LEU A 118 -10.89 -7.65 -0.85
C LEU A 118 -9.51 -7.52 -1.51
N GLN A 119 -8.46 -7.26 -0.73
CA GLN A 119 -7.11 -7.06 -1.24
C GLN A 119 -6.42 -8.36 -1.66
N SER A 120 -6.65 -9.45 -0.92
CA SER A 120 -6.04 -10.76 -1.15
C SER A 120 -6.20 -11.29 -2.57
N PRO A 121 -7.41 -11.32 -3.18
CA PRO A 121 -7.56 -11.80 -4.56
C PRO A 121 -6.82 -10.92 -5.58
N ILE A 122 -6.78 -9.60 -5.37
CA ILE A 122 -6.03 -8.68 -6.25
C ILE A 122 -4.54 -8.97 -6.17
N VAL A 123 -4.00 -9.08 -4.96
CA VAL A 123 -2.58 -9.39 -4.73
C VAL A 123 -2.24 -10.77 -5.31
N PHE A 124 -3.11 -11.75 -5.12
CA PHE A 124 -2.94 -13.08 -5.68
C PHE A 124 -2.85 -13.06 -7.22
N LEU A 125 -3.75 -12.35 -7.89
CA LEU A 125 -3.70 -12.19 -9.34
C LEU A 125 -2.44 -11.45 -9.81
N VAL A 126 -2.03 -10.41 -9.08
CA VAL A 126 -0.78 -9.68 -9.37
C VAL A 126 0.44 -10.61 -9.24
N ILE A 127 0.50 -11.43 -8.17
CA ILE A 127 1.59 -12.38 -7.96
C ILE A 127 1.61 -13.46 -9.04
N ILE A 128 0.46 -14.01 -9.44
CA ILE A 128 0.41 -14.99 -10.52
C ILE A 128 0.90 -14.36 -11.82
N MET A 129 0.38 -13.18 -12.18
CA MET A 129 0.71 -12.53 -13.44
C MET A 129 2.18 -12.11 -13.50
N ALA A 130 2.67 -11.47 -12.44
CA ALA A 130 4.06 -11.04 -12.37
C ALA A 130 4.99 -12.25 -12.26
N GLY A 131 4.72 -13.17 -11.32
CA GLY A 131 5.55 -14.33 -11.03
C GLY A 131 5.65 -15.28 -12.22
N SER A 132 4.52 -15.69 -12.80
CA SER A 132 4.55 -16.57 -13.99
C SER A 132 5.19 -15.85 -15.18
N GLY A 133 4.89 -14.56 -15.39
CA GLY A 133 5.46 -13.78 -16.48
C GLY A 133 6.99 -13.71 -16.42
N MET A 134 7.55 -13.46 -15.23
CA MET A 134 9.00 -13.40 -15.00
C MET A 134 9.65 -14.78 -15.23
N ILE A 135 9.11 -15.84 -14.62
CA ILE A 135 9.68 -17.20 -14.75
C ILE A 135 9.63 -17.69 -16.20
N CYS A 136 8.50 -17.51 -16.89
CA CYS A 136 8.35 -17.93 -18.28
C CYS A 136 9.30 -17.17 -19.21
N ASN A 137 9.56 -15.88 -18.94
CA ASN A 137 10.50 -15.09 -19.73
C ASN A 137 11.94 -15.58 -19.54
N ASP A 138 12.33 -15.95 -18.32
CA ASP A 138 13.65 -16.51 -18.03
C ASP A 138 13.88 -17.86 -18.69
N VAL A 139 12.88 -18.75 -18.65
CA VAL A 139 12.92 -20.05 -19.32
C VAL A 139 12.98 -19.88 -20.85
N ARG A 140 12.15 -19.00 -21.42
CA ARG A 140 12.13 -18.75 -22.88
C ARG A 140 13.45 -18.21 -23.42
N ASN A 141 14.15 -17.41 -22.61
CA ASN A 141 15.42 -16.79 -23.00
C ASN A 141 16.66 -17.60 -22.54
N ASN A 142 16.45 -18.81 -22.01
CA ASN A 142 17.49 -19.68 -21.45
C ASN A 142 18.43 -18.98 -20.43
N LEU A 143 17.87 -18.07 -19.62
CA LEU A 143 18.64 -17.27 -18.66
C LEU A 143 19.03 -18.08 -17.42
N THR A 144 18.33 -19.20 -17.15
CA THR A 144 18.60 -20.11 -16.05
C THR A 144 20.05 -20.61 -16.04
N GLU A 145 20.59 -20.96 -17.21
CA GLU A 145 21.99 -21.38 -17.36
C GLU A 145 22.98 -20.25 -17.01
N VAL A 146 22.61 -19.01 -17.34
CA VAL A 146 23.42 -17.82 -17.03
C VAL A 146 23.39 -17.53 -15.53
N TYR A 147 22.22 -17.65 -14.89
CA TYR A 147 22.09 -17.45 -13.44
C TYR A 147 22.87 -18.48 -12.63
N PHE A 148 22.82 -19.76 -13.03
CA PHE A 148 23.52 -20.85 -12.36
C PHE A 148 24.92 -21.14 -12.90
N SER A 149 25.47 -20.25 -13.74
CA SER A 149 26.84 -20.37 -14.26
C SER A 149 27.93 -20.24 -13.18
N LYS A 150 27.57 -19.73 -12.00
CA LYS A 150 28.45 -19.55 -10.84
C LYS A 150 27.71 -19.96 -9.57
N PRO A 151 28.41 -20.48 -8.54
CA PRO A 151 27.78 -20.78 -7.26
C PRO A 151 27.17 -19.50 -6.67
N LEU A 152 25.90 -19.58 -6.27
CA LEU A 152 25.20 -18.48 -5.62
C LEU A 152 25.90 -18.15 -4.30
N THR A 153 26.20 -16.88 -4.10
CA THR A 153 26.77 -16.39 -2.85
C THR A 153 25.70 -15.66 -2.05
N TRP A 154 25.83 -15.61 -0.73
CA TRP A 154 24.93 -14.84 0.16
C TRP A 154 24.84 -13.34 -0.15
N ARG A 155 25.76 -12.81 -1.00
CA ARG A 155 25.81 -11.41 -1.41
C ARG A 155 25.12 -11.13 -2.74
N ASP A 156 24.82 -12.18 -3.50
CA ASP A 156 23.96 -12.06 -4.68
C ASP A 156 22.54 -11.83 -4.16
#